data_AF-A0A6G1DLA9-F1
#
_entry.id   AF-A0A6G1DLA9-F1
#
_cell.length_a   1.000
_cell.length_b   1.000
_cell.length_c   1.000
_cell.angle_alpha   90.00
_cell.angle_beta   90.00
_cell.angle_gamma   90.00
#
_symmetry.space_group_name_H-M   'P 1'
#
loop_
_entity.id
_entity.type
_entity.pdbx_description
1 polymer ?
#
loop_
_entity_poly.entity_id
_entity_poly.type
_entity_poly.pdbx_seq_one_letter_code
_entity_poly.pdbx_strand_id
1 'polypeptide(L)'
;MGGETVFPDSEAKLSQPKDETWSDCAERGFAVKPVKGSALLFFSLHPNATFDPDSLHGSCPVIEGQKWSATKWIHVRTFDNRRRSADKCEDEHVLCPSWAAAGECAKNPGYMLGSSDSPGFCRKSCSVCTAI
;
A
#
# COMPACT_ATOMS: atom_id res chain seq x y z
N MET A 1 -9.23 13.67 24.56
CA MET A 1 -7.79 13.34 24.74
C MET A 1 -7.54 11.87 24.39
N GLY A 2 -6.34 11.50 23.95
CA GLY A 2 -6.00 10.13 23.56
C GLY A 2 -6.48 9.76 22.14
N GLY A 3 -6.38 8.48 21.78
CA GLY A 3 -6.78 7.98 20.47
C GLY A 3 -5.78 8.28 19.35
N GLU A 4 -4.52 8.61 19.66
CA GLU A 4 -3.48 8.77 18.66
C GLU A 4 -3.19 7.45 17.92
N THR A 5 -2.75 7.54 16.67
CA THR A 5 -2.09 6.41 16.01
C THR A 5 -0.59 6.52 16.30
N VAL A 6 -0.01 5.50 16.92
CA VAL A 6 1.40 5.50 17.37
C VAL A 6 2.21 4.47 16.58
N PHE A 7 3.46 4.83 16.26
CA PHE A 7 4.49 4.01 15.63
C PHE A 7 5.67 3.90 16.62
N PRO A 8 5.70 2.86 17.46
CA PRO A 8 6.71 2.72 18.51
C PRO A 8 8.14 2.53 17.98
N ASP A 9 8.27 1.84 16.85
CA ASP A 9 9.58 1.46 16.30
C ASP A 9 10.12 2.44 15.25
N SER A 10 9.34 3.48 14.90
CA SER A 10 9.76 4.48 13.91
C SER A 10 11.07 5.17 14.28
N GLU A 11 11.98 5.32 13.31
CA GLU A 11 13.21 6.12 13.46
C GLU A 11 12.92 7.55 13.95
N ALA A 12 11.76 8.09 13.56
CA ALA A 12 11.30 9.42 13.90
C ALA A 12 10.70 9.54 15.31
N LYS A 13 10.71 8.48 16.13
CA LYS A 13 10.05 8.46 17.45
C LYS A 13 10.40 9.62 18.38
N LEU A 14 11.65 10.11 18.32
CA LEU A 14 12.14 11.24 19.14
C LEU A 14 12.05 12.59 18.42
N SER A 15 11.62 12.63 17.16
CA SER A 15 11.60 13.86 16.36
C SER A 15 10.42 14.77 16.68
N GLN A 16 9.35 14.23 17.27
CA GLN A 16 8.14 14.99 17.59
C GLN A 16 8.23 15.53 19.01
N PRO A 17 8.29 16.86 19.21
CA PRO A 17 8.09 17.42 20.54
C PRO A 17 6.69 17.07 21.05
N LYS A 18 6.62 16.48 22.24
CA LYS A 18 5.37 16.13 22.92
C LYS A 18 5.11 17.16 24.02
N ASP A 19 3.93 17.76 23.97
CA ASP A 19 3.39 18.61 25.02
C ASP A 19 2.37 17.83 25.87
N GLU A 20 1.79 18.50 26.87
CA GLU A 20 0.79 17.92 27.79
C GLU A 20 -0.51 17.44 27.11
N THR A 21 -0.66 17.70 25.80
CA THR A 21 -1.85 17.31 25.05
C THR A 21 -1.72 15.93 24.37
N TRP A 22 -0.59 15.24 24.55
CA TRP A 22 -0.37 13.85 24.13
C TRP A 22 -0.63 12.87 25.26
N SER A 23 -1.10 11.66 24.94
CA SER A 23 -1.22 10.59 25.92
C SER A 23 0.13 9.90 26.20
N ASP A 24 0.29 9.29 27.39
CA ASP A 24 1.46 8.48 27.77
C ASP A 24 1.80 7.38 26.74
N CYS A 25 0.78 6.86 26.05
CA CYS A 25 0.97 5.90 24.97
C CYS A 25 1.63 6.53 23.75
N ALA A 26 1.20 7.74 23.38
CA ALA A 26 1.68 8.46 22.20
C ALA A 26 3.07 9.08 22.38
N GLU A 27 3.57 9.15 23.62
CA GLU A 27 4.94 9.53 23.94
C GLU A 27 5.97 8.42 23.66
N ARG A 28 5.53 7.15 23.62
CA ARG A 28 6.42 6.00 23.41
C ARG A 28 6.83 5.78 21.96
N GLY A 29 6.44 6.67 21.05
CA GLY A 29 6.69 6.52 19.61
C GLY A 29 6.39 7.79 18.83
N PHE A 30 6.59 7.73 17.51
CA PHE A 30 6.05 8.74 16.61
C PHE A 30 4.54 8.58 16.60
N ALA A 31 3.77 9.64 16.80
CA ALA A 31 2.33 9.53 16.89
C ALA A 31 1.60 10.61 16.12
N VAL A 32 0.37 10.31 15.72
CA VAL A 32 -0.48 11.19 14.92
C VAL A 32 -1.80 11.36 15.64
N LYS A 33 -2.17 12.62 15.91
CA LYS A 33 -3.45 12.94 16.54
C LYS A 33 -4.61 12.74 15.56
N PRO A 34 -5.73 12.15 16.00
CA PRO A 34 -6.90 12.00 15.15
C PRO A 34 -7.59 13.36 14.95
N VAL A 35 -7.63 13.83 13.70
CA VAL A 35 -8.36 15.05 13.31
C VAL A 35 -9.36 14.67 12.22
N LYS A 36 -10.63 15.12 12.38
CA LYS A 36 -11.70 14.80 11.43
C LYS A 36 -11.34 15.31 10.03
N GLY A 37 -11.38 14.41 9.05
CA GLY A 37 -11.05 14.70 7.65
C GLY A 37 -9.59 14.47 7.28
N SER A 38 -8.70 14.27 8.25
CA SER A 38 -7.30 13.92 7.98
C SER A 38 -7.14 12.44 7.61
N ALA A 39 -6.13 12.15 6.80
CA ALA A 39 -5.72 10.80 6.44
C ALA A 39 -4.25 10.57 6.79
N LEU A 40 -3.92 9.36 7.21
CA LEU A 40 -2.57 8.90 7.48
C LEU A 40 -2.23 7.79 6.49
N LEU A 41 -1.16 7.99 5.71
CA LEU A 41 -0.62 7.00 4.79
C LEU A 41 0.77 6.59 5.25
N PHE A 42 1.00 5.29 5.36
CA PHE A 42 2.29 4.68 5.64
C PHE A 42 2.39 3.36 4.85
N PHE A 43 3.61 2.89 4.61
CA PHE A 43 3.87 1.67 3.86
C PHE A 43 4.30 0.55 4.81
N SER A 44 3.74 -0.64 4.65
CA SER A 44 4.13 -1.81 5.44
C SER A 44 5.32 -2.58 4.85
N LEU A 45 5.77 -2.17 3.66
CA LEU A 45 6.83 -2.82 2.90
C LEU A 45 7.82 -1.77 2.41
N HIS A 46 9.09 -2.16 2.37
CA HIS A 46 10.14 -1.44 1.67
C HIS A 46 9.96 -1.50 0.14
N PRO A 47 10.66 -0.66 -0.64
CA PRO A 47 10.64 -0.72 -2.11
C PRO A 47 11.08 -2.08 -2.70
N ASN A 48 11.89 -2.84 -1.96
CA ASN A 48 12.31 -4.19 -2.32
C ASN A 48 11.30 -5.29 -1.92
N ALA A 49 10.10 -4.89 -1.46
CA ALA A 49 9.01 -5.74 -0.99
C ALA A 49 9.28 -6.55 0.29
N THR A 50 10.34 -6.26 1.06
CA THR A 50 10.50 -6.82 2.41
C THR A 50 9.63 -6.09 3.41
N PHE A 51 9.21 -6.77 4.48
CA PHE A 51 8.47 -6.13 5.57
C PHE A 51 9.28 -5.01 6.21
N ASP A 52 8.60 -3.90 6.48
CA ASP A 52 9.15 -2.76 7.20
C ASP A 52 8.76 -2.85 8.69
N PRO A 53 9.70 -3.19 9.61
CA PRO A 53 9.40 -3.26 11.04
C PRO A 53 9.03 -1.89 11.63
N ASP A 54 9.51 -0.79 11.06
CA ASP A 54 9.25 0.57 11.56
C ASP A 54 7.80 1.00 11.26
N SER A 55 7.11 0.26 10.39
CA SER A 55 5.69 0.43 10.09
C SER A 55 4.75 -0.16 11.15
N LEU A 56 5.30 -0.80 12.20
CA LEU A 56 4.51 -1.27 13.33
C LEU A 56 3.72 -0.08 13.90
N HIS A 57 2.41 -0.24 14.02
CA HIS A 57 1.53 0.82 14.47
C HIS A 57 0.41 0.29 15.35
N GLY A 58 -0.11 1.15 16.20
CA GLY A 58 -1.23 0.86 17.09
C GLY A 58 -2.12 2.08 17.28
N SER A 59 -3.31 1.86 17.83
CA SER A 59 -4.15 2.94 18.34
C SER A 59 -3.97 3.04 19.84
N CYS A 60 -3.56 4.22 20.32
CA CYS A 60 -3.56 4.52 21.73
C CYS A 60 -4.98 4.52 22.31
N PRO A 61 -5.14 4.28 23.63
CA PRO A 61 -6.44 4.35 24.30
C PRO A 61 -7.11 5.71 24.09
N VAL A 62 -8.43 5.70 23.85
CA VAL A 62 -9.24 6.93 23.87
C VAL A 62 -9.54 7.25 25.33
N ILE A 63 -8.97 8.33 25.85
CA ILE A 63 -9.15 8.74 27.25
C ILE A 63 -10.47 9.49 27.42
N GLU A 64 -10.84 10.29 26.42
CA GLU A 64 -12.06 11.10 26.46
C GLU A 64 -12.70 11.16 25.07
N GLY A 65 -14.02 10.95 25.01
CA GLY A 65 -14.81 10.96 23.79
C GLY A 65 -14.85 9.61 23.08
N GLN A 66 -15.01 9.64 21.76
CA GLN A 66 -15.02 8.45 20.90
C GLN A 66 -14.21 8.72 19.64
N LYS A 67 -13.46 7.71 19.17
CA LYS A 67 -12.67 7.77 17.93
C LYS A 67 -13.32 6.88 16.87
N TRP A 68 -13.56 7.46 15.70
CA TRP A 68 -13.99 6.73 14.50
C TRP A 68 -12.91 6.86 13.43
N SER A 69 -12.54 5.74 12.81
CA SER A 69 -11.56 5.70 11.73
C SER A 69 -11.96 4.69 10.66
N ALA A 70 -11.55 4.93 9.42
CA ALA A 70 -11.70 4.00 8.32
C ALA A 70 -10.32 3.61 7.79
N THR A 71 -10.03 2.30 7.77
CA THR A 71 -8.74 1.78 7.29
C THR A 71 -8.92 1.20 5.90
N LYS A 72 -8.09 1.63 4.95
CA LYS A 72 -8.04 1.07 3.59
C LYS A 72 -6.68 0.41 3.37
N TRP A 73 -6.67 -0.90 3.22
CA TRP A 73 -5.47 -1.64 2.81
C TRP A 73 -5.37 -1.69 1.28
N ILE A 74 -4.16 -1.44 0.78
CA ILE A 74 -3.81 -1.51 -0.64
C ILE A 74 -2.75 -2.58 -0.78
N HIS A 75 -3.05 -3.63 -1.54
CA HIS A 75 -2.14 -4.74 -1.77
C HIS A 75 -1.28 -4.50 -3.01
N VAL A 76 -0.05 -5.02 -3.00
CA VAL A 76 0.86 -5.00 -4.17
C VAL A 76 0.33 -5.82 -5.36
N ARG A 77 -0.62 -6.71 -5.11
CA ARG A 77 -1.29 -7.55 -6.11
C ARG A 77 -2.80 -7.42 -5.97
N THR A 78 -3.53 -7.85 -6.99
CA THR A 78 -4.98 -7.93 -6.95
C THR A 78 -5.43 -8.81 -5.78
N PHE A 79 -6.42 -8.34 -5.03
CA PHE A 79 -7.00 -9.12 -3.93
C PHE A 79 -7.82 -10.31 -4.44
N ASP A 80 -8.38 -10.19 -5.64
CA ASP A 80 -9.14 -11.28 -6.27
C ASP A 80 -8.18 -12.42 -6.63
N ASN A 81 -8.43 -13.58 -6.04
CA ASN A 81 -7.71 -14.83 -6.28
C ASN A 81 -8.16 -15.53 -7.58
N ARG A 82 -8.73 -14.77 -8.52
CA ARG A 82 -8.84 -15.20 -9.91
C ARG A 82 -7.44 -15.47 -10.42
N ARG A 83 -7.01 -16.72 -10.30
CA ARG A 83 -5.87 -17.26 -11.04
C ARG A 83 -6.12 -16.92 -12.48
N ARG A 84 -5.45 -15.88 -12.96
CA ARG A 84 -5.51 -15.45 -14.34
C ARG A 84 -5.03 -16.63 -15.15
N SER A 85 -5.97 -17.27 -15.84
CA SER A 85 -5.64 -18.40 -16.70
C SER A 85 -4.74 -17.85 -17.79
N ALA A 86 -3.54 -18.44 -17.92
CA ALA A 86 -2.61 -18.10 -18.99
C ALA A 86 -3.20 -18.40 -20.39
N ASP A 87 -4.29 -19.16 -20.44
CA ASP A 87 -4.99 -19.60 -21.64
C ASP A 87 -5.80 -18.48 -22.29
N LYS A 88 -6.17 -17.42 -21.55
CA LYS A 88 -6.82 -16.23 -22.12
C LYS A 88 -5.79 -15.16 -22.45
N CYS A 89 -5.60 -14.93 -23.75
CA CYS A 89 -4.76 -13.84 -24.24
C CYS A 89 -5.57 -12.56 -24.43
N GLU A 90 -5.73 -11.78 -23.36
CA GLU A 90 -6.43 -10.51 -23.39
C GLU A 90 -5.70 -9.43 -22.59
N ASP A 91 -5.99 -8.18 -22.92
CA ASP A 91 -5.56 -7.02 -22.14
C ASP A 91 -6.63 -6.71 -21.09
N GLU A 92 -6.22 -6.55 -19.84
CA GLU A 92 -7.15 -6.27 -18.73
C GLU A 92 -7.41 -4.78 -18.53
N HIS A 93 -6.61 -3.94 -19.18
CA HIS A 93 -6.76 -2.49 -19.11
C HIS A 93 -6.91 -1.88 -20.50
N VAL A 94 -7.86 -0.97 -20.65
CA VAL A 94 -8.15 -0.28 -21.92
C VAL A 94 -6.96 0.53 -22.45
N LEU A 95 -6.03 0.91 -21.56
CA LEU A 95 -4.81 1.66 -21.92
C LEU A 95 -3.59 0.76 -22.23
N CYS A 96 -3.71 -0.57 -22.16
CA CYS A 96 -2.60 -1.47 -22.51
C CYS A 96 -1.96 -1.19 -23.88
N PRO A 97 -2.73 -0.87 -24.95
CA PRO A 97 -2.13 -0.53 -26.24
C PRO A 97 -1.28 0.74 -26.18
N SER A 98 -1.76 1.78 -25.48
CA SER A 98 -1.05 3.05 -25.33
C SER A 98 0.21 2.90 -24.50
N TRP A 99 0.16 2.10 -23.43
CA TRP A 99 1.33 1.82 -22.59
C TRP A 99 2.36 0.97 -23.32
N ALA A 100 1.93 -0.04 -24.08
CA ALA A 100 2.82 -0.81 -24.93
C ALA A 100 3.51 0.10 -25.97
N ALA A 101 2.78 1.00 -26.61
CA ALA A 101 3.34 1.99 -27.53
C ALA A 101 4.32 2.97 -26.84
N ALA A 102 4.12 3.28 -25.57
CA ALA A 102 5.03 4.09 -24.75
C ALA A 102 6.28 3.31 -24.24
N GLY A 103 6.39 2.02 -24.58
CA GLY A 103 7.51 1.16 -24.23
C GLY A 103 7.40 0.50 -22.85
N GLU A 104 6.21 0.48 -22.24
CA GLU A 104 6.02 -0.09 -20.90
C GLU A 104 6.27 -1.60 -20.85
N CYS A 105 6.18 -2.32 -21.97
CA CYS A 105 6.54 -3.75 -22.02
C CYS A 105 7.98 -4.01 -21.57
N ALA A 106 8.89 -3.05 -21.80
CA ALA A 106 10.29 -3.14 -21.37
C ALA A 106 10.54 -2.41 -20.04
N LYS A 107 9.88 -1.27 -19.79
CA LYS A 107 10.06 -0.45 -18.58
C LYS A 107 9.35 -1.05 -17.36
N ASN A 108 8.23 -1.73 -17.56
CA ASN A 108 7.41 -2.33 -16.53
C ASN A 108 6.98 -3.77 -16.89
N PRO A 109 7.96 -4.69 -17.09
CA PRO A 109 7.68 -6.04 -17.57
C PRO A 109 6.84 -6.85 -16.57
N GLY A 110 6.95 -6.58 -15.27
CA GLY A 110 6.18 -7.27 -14.24
C GLY A 110 4.67 -7.01 -14.35
N TYR A 111 4.25 -5.76 -14.60
CA TYR A 111 2.85 -5.45 -14.84
C TYR A 111 2.42 -5.90 -16.24
N MET A 112 3.23 -5.61 -17.27
CA MET A 112 2.82 -5.80 -18.66
C MET A 112 2.84 -7.28 -19.09
N LEU A 113 3.96 -7.98 -18.85
CA LEU A 113 4.22 -9.35 -19.30
C LEU A 113 3.89 -10.38 -18.22
N GLY A 114 4.18 -10.06 -16.96
CA GLY A 114 4.02 -10.94 -15.80
C GLY A 114 5.31 -11.68 -15.45
N SER A 115 5.18 -12.74 -14.66
CA SER A 115 6.24 -13.69 -14.30
C SER A 115 5.81 -15.14 -14.60
N SER A 116 6.68 -16.10 -14.30
CA SER A 116 6.35 -17.54 -14.38
C SER A 116 5.11 -17.93 -13.57
N ASP A 117 4.86 -17.22 -12.47
CA ASP A 117 3.84 -17.59 -11.48
C ASP A 117 2.54 -16.81 -11.66
N SER A 118 2.57 -15.74 -12.45
CA SER A 118 1.41 -14.89 -12.69
C SER A 118 1.54 -14.21 -14.06
N PRO A 119 0.58 -14.39 -14.98
CA PRO A 119 0.59 -13.65 -16.24
C PRO A 119 0.50 -12.14 -15.98
N GLY A 120 0.95 -11.33 -16.94
CA GLY A 120 0.89 -9.85 -16.94
C GLY A 120 -0.38 -9.31 -17.58
N PHE A 121 -0.76 -8.09 -17.21
CA PHE A 121 -2.06 -7.47 -17.50
C PHE A 121 -2.24 -7.03 -18.94
N CYS A 122 -1.14 -6.86 -19.68
CA CYS A 122 -1.14 -6.32 -21.04
C CYS A 122 -0.44 -7.25 -22.04
N ARG A 123 -0.53 -8.58 -21.82
CA ARG A 123 0.18 -9.59 -22.61
C ARG A 123 -0.16 -9.55 -24.09
N LYS A 124 -1.41 -9.23 -24.44
CA LYS A 124 -1.85 -9.12 -25.84
C LYS A 124 -1.22 -7.89 -26.50
N SER A 125 -1.30 -6.72 -25.86
CA SER A 125 -0.66 -5.49 -26.35
C SER A 125 0.86 -5.60 -26.44
N CYS A 126 1.50 -6.36 -25.55
CA CYS A 126 2.94 -6.65 -25.63
C CYS A 126 3.29 -7.83 -26.55
N SER A 127 2.33 -8.36 -27.32
CA SER A 127 2.53 -9.46 -28.28
C SER A 127 3.18 -10.71 -27.66
N VAL A 128 2.95 -10.97 -26.38
CA VAL A 128 3.44 -12.15 -25.65
C VAL A 128 2.56 -13.38 -25.93
N CYS A 129 1.34 -13.15 -26.36
CA CYS A 129 0.38 -14.17 -26.75
C CYS A 129 -0.48 -13.65 -27.90
N THR A 130 -1.16 -14.57 -28.58
CA THR A 130 -2.15 -14.27 -29.60
C THR A 130 -3.49 -14.81 -29.13
N ALA A 131 -4.56 -14.02 -29.26
CA ALA A 131 -5.90 -14.56 -29.06
C ALA A 131 -6.16 -15.62 -30.14
N ILE A 132 -6.55 -16.82 -29.71
CA ILE A 132 -7.00 -17.90 -30.61
C ILE A 132 -8.43 -17.59 -31.06
#